data_AF-A0A814XIJ6-F1
#
_entry.id   AF-A0A814XIJ6-F1
#
_cell.length_a   1.000
_cell.length_b   1.000
_cell.length_c   1.000
_cell.angle_alpha   90.00
_cell.angle_beta   90.00
_cell.angle_gamma   90.00
#
_symmetry.space_group_name_H-M   'P 1'
#
loop_
_entity.id
_entity.type
_entity.pdbx_description
1 polymer ?
#
loop_
_entity_poly.entity_id
_entity_poly.type
_entity_poly.pdbx_seq_one_letter_code
_entity_poly.pdbx_strand_id
1 'polypeptide(L)'
;MASPSASSTKTKTESNEQYQASLKNIGVKPQSGTGANIVLVGPPGSGKGTQSNRLSEHYKICQLSTGDLLRQAAQDKSSDEGKRIRQTMEAGGLVDDHIVMSLIDKNLTKPECSNGFLFDGFPRTINQGEQLERLLESKQKRLDAVLEYAIPDELLKRRILGRLIHKQSGRTYHEEFNPPKESMKDDVTGETLERRSDDTTETLNARLNTYHKQTTPLIDFYRKRNLHKSIDASQKVNDVYQQSLEIVDDFRKQPSYKPLSVDEEQGSVRQMETSVERNDFDETLTIKTKPINNQIEVDTSSLSKNFLFVYNSVTAVLRDRGII
;
A
#
# COMPACT_ATOMS: atom_id res chain seq x y z
N MET A 1 -47.95 -28.73 -0.62
CA MET A 1 -47.88 -27.93 0.62
C MET A 1 -47.30 -28.81 1.72
N ALA A 2 -46.05 -28.55 2.11
CA ALA A 2 -45.50 -28.79 3.45
C ALA A 2 -44.04 -28.30 3.44
N SER A 3 -43.75 -27.29 4.27
CA SER A 3 -42.47 -26.61 4.43
C SER A 3 -41.42 -27.46 5.14
N PRO A 4 -40.11 -27.29 4.89
CA PRO A 4 -39.07 -27.77 5.78
C PRO A 4 -38.70 -26.72 6.84
N SER A 5 -38.62 -27.19 8.08
CA SER A 5 -38.23 -26.48 9.30
C SER A 5 -36.78 -26.00 9.29
N ALA A 6 -36.58 -24.81 9.85
CA ALA A 6 -35.29 -24.16 10.07
C ALA A 6 -34.47 -24.76 11.23
N SER A 7 -33.16 -24.46 11.19
CA SER A 7 -32.22 -24.24 12.31
C SER A 7 -31.07 -25.24 12.47
N SER A 8 -29.86 -24.82 12.09
CA SER A 8 -28.81 -24.56 13.09
C SER A 8 -27.70 -23.69 12.48
N THR A 9 -27.94 -22.39 12.51
CA THR A 9 -26.94 -21.33 12.30
C THR A 9 -25.98 -21.35 13.50
N LYS A 10 -24.89 -22.12 13.42
CA LYS A 10 -23.70 -21.88 14.26
C LYS A 10 -22.82 -20.86 13.53
N THR A 11 -22.94 -19.62 13.95
CA THR A 11 -22.40 -18.43 13.28
C THR A 11 -20.95 -18.14 13.71
N LYS A 12 -20.23 -17.44 12.83
CA LYS A 12 -18.87 -16.86 12.88
C LYS A 12 -18.37 -16.27 14.23
N THR A 13 -19.21 -16.19 15.24
CA THR A 13 -18.91 -15.63 16.57
C THR A 13 -18.16 -16.65 17.45
N GLU A 14 -18.50 -17.93 17.38
CA GLU A 14 -17.85 -18.99 18.21
C GLU A 14 -16.38 -19.22 17.81
N SER A 15 -16.05 -19.06 16.53
CA SER A 15 -14.67 -19.16 16.01
C SER A 15 -13.78 -17.99 16.44
N ASN A 16 -14.37 -16.84 16.76
CA ASN A 16 -13.63 -15.67 17.22
C ASN A 16 -13.20 -15.85 18.68
N GLU A 17 -14.06 -16.40 19.55
CA GLU A 17 -13.75 -16.57 20.97
C GLU A 17 -12.64 -17.59 21.24
N GLN A 18 -12.60 -18.70 20.48
CA GLN A 18 -11.52 -19.70 20.60
C GLN A 18 -10.15 -19.17 20.14
N TYR A 19 -10.10 -18.26 19.17
CA TYR A 19 -8.87 -17.60 18.73
C TYR A 19 -8.46 -16.46 19.69
N GLN A 20 -9.42 -15.69 20.21
CA GLN A 20 -9.14 -14.70 21.26
C GLN A 20 -8.66 -15.35 22.57
N ALA A 21 -9.13 -16.56 22.88
CA ALA A 21 -8.65 -17.35 24.02
C ALA A 21 -7.22 -17.84 23.83
N SER A 22 -6.80 -18.19 22.61
CA SER A 22 -5.41 -18.58 22.33
C SER A 22 -4.44 -17.39 22.38
N LEU A 23 -4.89 -16.18 22.04
CA LEU A 23 -4.12 -14.93 22.14
C LEU A 23 -3.90 -14.47 23.60
N LYS A 24 -4.85 -14.75 24.52
CA LYS A 24 -4.70 -14.41 25.96
C LYS A 24 -3.57 -15.17 26.66
N ASN A 25 -3.18 -16.34 26.17
CA ASN A 25 -2.12 -17.16 26.76
C ASN A 25 -0.69 -16.70 26.41
N ILE A 26 -0.52 -15.71 25.53
CA ILE A 26 0.79 -15.24 25.03
C ILE A 26 1.22 -13.90 25.68
N GLY A 27 0.42 -13.36 26.62
CA GLY A 27 0.82 -12.17 27.39
C GLY A 27 0.88 -10.86 26.59
N VAL A 28 0.57 -10.88 25.31
CA VAL A 28 0.41 -9.67 24.49
C VAL A 28 -0.98 -9.12 24.74
N LYS A 29 -1.08 -7.96 25.41
CA LYS A 29 -2.34 -7.21 25.45
C LYS A 29 -2.50 -6.51 24.10
N PRO A 30 -3.45 -6.89 23.24
CA PRO A 30 -3.72 -6.15 22.01
C PRO A 30 -4.19 -4.74 22.41
N GLN A 31 -3.44 -3.71 22.01
CA GLN A 31 -4.02 -2.38 21.99
C GLN A 31 -5.13 -2.39 20.94
N SER A 32 -6.36 -2.17 21.39
CA SER A 32 -7.54 -2.28 20.54
C SER A 32 -7.55 -1.20 19.45
N GLY A 33 -7.55 -1.64 18.19
CA GLY A 33 -8.46 -1.16 17.15
C GLY A 33 -8.29 0.27 16.66
N THR A 34 -7.12 0.61 16.14
CA THR A 34 -6.94 1.82 15.33
C THR A 34 -6.42 1.42 13.95
N GLY A 35 -7.07 1.89 12.90
CA GLY A 35 -6.69 1.66 11.51
C GLY A 35 -5.24 1.93 11.15
N ALA A 36 -4.82 1.41 10.00
CA ALA A 36 -3.47 1.61 9.43
C ALA A 36 -3.48 1.58 7.90
N ASN A 37 -2.59 2.34 7.28
CA ASN A 37 -2.37 2.43 5.84
C ASN A 37 -0.97 1.92 5.52
N ILE A 38 -0.86 0.69 5.05
CA ILE A 38 0.41 -0.06 5.00
C ILE A 38 0.72 -0.50 3.58
N VAL A 39 2.00 -0.50 3.21
CA VAL A 39 2.52 -1.19 2.02
C VAL A 39 3.47 -2.31 2.45
N LEU A 40 3.31 -3.51 1.88
CA LEU A 40 4.29 -4.59 2.04
C LEU A 40 5.10 -4.77 0.75
N VAL A 41 6.41 -4.61 0.85
CA VAL A 41 7.39 -4.80 -0.23
C VAL A 41 8.25 -6.03 0.08
N GLY A 42 8.65 -6.78 -0.94
CA GLY A 42 9.55 -7.92 -0.78
C GLY A 42 9.47 -8.87 -1.96
N PRO A 43 10.46 -9.75 -2.16
CA PRO A 43 10.49 -10.66 -3.30
C PRO A 43 9.35 -11.70 -3.22
N PRO A 44 8.98 -12.37 -4.31
CA PRO A 44 8.03 -13.49 -4.27
C PRO A 44 8.52 -14.57 -3.29
N GLY A 45 7.65 -15.03 -2.39
CA GLY A 45 7.99 -16.09 -1.42
C GLY A 45 8.55 -15.60 -0.08
N SER A 46 8.69 -14.28 0.09
CA SER A 46 9.12 -13.64 1.35
C SER A 46 8.13 -13.75 2.51
N GLY A 47 6.93 -14.29 2.30
CA GLY A 47 5.92 -14.43 3.37
C GLY A 47 4.97 -13.23 3.54
N LYS A 48 5.01 -12.24 2.62
CA LYS A 48 4.06 -11.10 2.62
C LYS A 48 2.60 -11.53 2.78
N GLY A 49 2.14 -12.49 1.97
CA GLY A 49 0.76 -13.00 2.02
C GLY A 49 0.34 -13.56 3.39
N THR A 50 1.28 -14.20 4.09
CA THR A 50 1.04 -14.71 5.44
C THR A 50 0.90 -13.57 6.44
N GLN A 51 1.76 -12.55 6.37
CA GLN A 51 1.70 -11.42 7.28
C GLN A 51 0.59 -10.42 6.95
N SER A 52 0.28 -10.19 5.67
CA SER A 52 -0.79 -9.29 5.24
C SER A 52 -2.12 -9.72 5.82
N ASN A 53 -2.45 -11.02 5.77
CA ASN A 53 -3.65 -11.56 6.39
C ASN A 53 -3.72 -11.24 7.91
N ARG A 54 -2.63 -11.47 8.64
CA ARG A 54 -2.57 -11.25 10.10
C ARG A 54 -2.61 -9.77 10.48
N LEU A 55 -1.94 -8.91 9.71
CA LEU A 55 -1.92 -7.47 9.93
C LEU A 55 -3.29 -6.87 9.59
N SER A 56 -3.91 -7.29 8.49
CA SER A 56 -5.24 -6.85 8.09
C SER A 56 -6.30 -7.19 9.14
N GLU A 57 -6.24 -8.39 9.72
CA GLU A 57 -7.12 -8.78 10.83
C GLU A 57 -6.84 -7.94 12.09
N HIS A 58 -5.58 -7.78 12.47
CA HIS A 58 -5.17 -7.05 13.68
C HIS A 58 -5.63 -5.59 13.66
N TYR A 59 -5.33 -4.87 12.57
CA TYR A 59 -5.68 -3.46 12.42
C TYR A 59 -7.11 -3.25 11.90
N LYS A 60 -7.84 -4.33 11.57
CA LYS A 60 -9.18 -4.30 10.96
C LYS A 60 -9.21 -3.44 9.69
N ILE A 61 -8.28 -3.70 8.78
CA ILE A 61 -8.10 -2.95 7.52
C ILE A 61 -8.30 -3.86 6.32
N CYS A 62 -8.70 -3.28 5.18
CA CYS A 62 -8.85 -4.07 3.96
C CYS A 62 -7.48 -4.50 3.41
N GLN A 63 -7.41 -5.69 2.83
CA GLN A 63 -6.22 -6.16 2.12
C GLN A 63 -6.42 -5.98 0.62
N LEU A 64 -5.46 -5.32 -0.03
CA LEU A 64 -5.43 -5.06 -1.47
C LEU A 64 -4.23 -5.82 -2.07
N SER A 65 -4.44 -7.11 -2.35
CA SER A 65 -3.46 -7.97 -3.02
C SER A 65 -3.58 -7.81 -4.54
N THR A 66 -2.66 -7.06 -5.15
CA THR A 66 -2.70 -6.87 -6.62
C THR A 66 -2.50 -8.17 -7.38
N GLY A 67 -1.72 -9.10 -6.83
CA GLY A 67 -1.57 -10.43 -7.40
C GLY A 67 -2.90 -11.19 -7.48
N ASP A 68 -3.74 -11.12 -6.44
CA ASP A 68 -5.05 -11.78 -6.45
C ASP A 68 -6.05 -11.04 -7.32
N LEU A 69 -6.07 -9.71 -7.27
CA LEU A 69 -6.93 -8.90 -8.15
C LEU A 69 -6.63 -9.15 -9.63
N LEU A 70 -5.34 -9.21 -10.00
CA LEU A 70 -4.93 -9.51 -11.38
C LEU A 70 -5.23 -10.96 -11.75
N ARG A 71 -5.05 -11.94 -10.84
CA ARG A 71 -5.46 -13.33 -11.11
C ARG A 71 -6.96 -13.44 -11.34
N GLN A 72 -7.78 -12.73 -10.58
CA GLN A 72 -9.24 -12.68 -10.78
C GLN A 72 -9.58 -12.05 -12.13
N ALA A 73 -8.98 -10.90 -12.46
CA ALA A 73 -9.16 -10.26 -13.77
C ALA A 73 -8.72 -11.17 -14.94
N ALA A 74 -7.65 -11.95 -14.74
CA ALA A 74 -7.14 -12.89 -15.72
C ALA A 74 -8.08 -14.09 -15.97
N GLN A 75 -9.05 -14.39 -15.09
CA GLN A 75 -9.90 -15.58 -15.22
C GLN A 75 -10.84 -15.51 -16.42
N ASP A 76 -11.23 -14.31 -16.85
CA ASP A 76 -12.06 -14.13 -18.04
C ASP A 76 -11.27 -14.50 -19.29
N LYS A 77 -11.52 -15.72 -19.80
CA LYS A 77 -10.88 -16.26 -21.01
C LYS A 77 -11.39 -15.62 -22.30
N SER A 78 -12.53 -14.94 -22.26
CA SER A 78 -13.10 -14.26 -23.42
C SER A 78 -12.60 -12.83 -23.59
N SER A 79 -11.99 -12.25 -22.55
CA SER A 79 -11.41 -10.91 -22.59
C SER A 79 -9.98 -10.91 -23.12
N ASP A 80 -9.71 -10.04 -24.10
CA ASP A 80 -8.35 -9.76 -24.59
C ASP A 80 -7.45 -9.21 -23.48
N GLU A 81 -8.00 -8.39 -22.59
CA GLU A 81 -7.30 -7.88 -21.42
C GLU A 81 -6.95 -9.03 -20.45
N GLY A 82 -7.92 -9.89 -20.14
CA GLY A 82 -7.71 -11.07 -19.29
C GLY A 82 -6.62 -12.01 -19.84
N LYS A 83 -6.59 -12.19 -21.17
CA LYS A 83 -5.53 -12.95 -21.86
C LYS A 83 -4.16 -12.30 -21.71
N ARG A 84 -4.04 -10.99 -21.92
CA ARG A 84 -2.77 -10.25 -21.77
C ARG A 84 -2.25 -10.31 -20.34
N ILE A 85 -3.12 -10.05 -19.35
CA ILE A 85 -2.77 -10.15 -17.93
C ILE A 85 -2.20 -11.53 -17.62
N ARG A 86 -2.89 -12.59 -18.04
CA ARG A 86 -2.46 -13.97 -17.84
C ARG A 86 -1.07 -14.25 -18.41
N GLN A 87 -0.87 -13.91 -19.69
CA GLN A 87 0.41 -14.13 -20.38
C GLN A 87 1.57 -13.39 -19.69
N THR A 88 1.35 -12.14 -19.30
CA THR A 88 2.35 -11.35 -18.56
C THR A 88 2.68 -11.98 -17.20
N MET A 89 1.68 -12.46 -16.47
CA MET A 89 1.88 -13.07 -15.14
C MET A 89 2.60 -14.42 -15.20
N GLU A 90 2.28 -15.26 -16.19
CA GLU A 90 2.92 -16.55 -16.44
C GLU A 90 4.40 -16.38 -16.82
N ALA A 91 4.71 -15.34 -17.59
CA ALA A 91 6.09 -14.95 -17.93
C ALA A 91 6.86 -14.31 -16.76
N GLY A 92 6.22 -14.10 -15.60
CA GLY A 92 6.84 -13.45 -14.44
C GLY A 92 7.02 -11.94 -14.57
N GLY A 93 6.38 -11.31 -15.55
CA GLY A 93 6.43 -9.87 -15.79
C GLY A 93 5.47 -9.05 -14.91
N LEU A 94 5.53 -7.72 -15.07
CA LEU A 94 4.58 -6.79 -14.47
C LEU A 94 3.49 -6.42 -15.48
N VAL A 95 2.24 -6.43 -15.02
CA VAL A 95 1.09 -5.94 -15.78
C VAL A 95 1.16 -4.42 -15.87
N ASP A 96 0.59 -3.87 -16.94
CA ASP A 96 0.52 -2.43 -17.21
C ASP A 96 0.01 -1.62 -16.01
N ASP A 97 0.70 -0.51 -15.73
CA ASP A 97 0.43 0.37 -14.59
C ASP A 97 -1.02 0.89 -14.60
N HIS A 98 -1.58 1.23 -15.77
CA HIS A 98 -2.94 1.75 -15.87
C HIS A 98 -3.98 0.74 -15.39
N ILE A 99 -3.83 -0.53 -15.79
CA ILE A 99 -4.72 -1.63 -15.34
C ILE A 99 -4.63 -1.78 -13.83
N VAL A 100 -3.40 -1.80 -13.29
CA VAL A 100 -3.17 -1.97 -11.85
C VAL A 100 -3.74 -0.80 -11.06
N MET A 101 -3.49 0.45 -11.47
CA MET A 101 -4.00 1.65 -10.81
C MET A 101 -5.52 1.72 -10.82
N SER A 102 -6.16 1.36 -11.94
CA SER A 102 -7.63 1.31 -12.04
C SER A 102 -8.22 0.29 -11.06
N LEU A 103 -7.62 -0.89 -10.94
CA LEU A 103 -8.03 -1.91 -9.98
C LEU A 103 -7.85 -1.41 -8.54
N ILE A 104 -6.75 -0.74 -8.23
CA ILE A 104 -6.51 -0.18 -6.89
C ILE A 104 -7.53 0.89 -6.54
N ASP A 105 -7.76 1.89 -7.40
CA ASP A 105 -8.70 2.98 -7.15
C ASP A 105 -10.13 2.46 -6.89
N LYS A 106 -10.59 1.52 -7.74
CA LYS A 106 -11.89 0.87 -7.58
C LYS A 106 -12.04 0.14 -6.25
N ASN A 107 -10.99 -0.51 -5.74
CA ASN A 107 -11.07 -1.27 -4.50
C ASN A 107 -10.86 -0.41 -3.25
N LEU A 108 -10.04 0.64 -3.34
CA LEU A 108 -9.72 1.53 -2.22
C LEU A 108 -10.94 2.33 -1.74
N THR A 109 -11.94 2.54 -2.59
CA THR A 109 -13.18 3.26 -2.28
C THR A 109 -14.24 2.39 -1.59
N LYS A 110 -13.98 1.09 -1.41
CA LYS A 110 -14.96 0.19 -0.78
C LYS A 110 -15.10 0.44 0.72
N PRO A 111 -16.27 0.17 1.32
CA PRO A 111 -16.52 0.39 2.75
C PRO A 111 -15.54 -0.34 3.67
N GLU A 112 -15.05 -1.51 3.27
CA GLU A 112 -14.10 -2.30 4.07
C GLU A 112 -12.74 -1.59 4.25
N CYS A 113 -12.40 -0.66 3.34
CA CYS A 113 -11.16 0.12 3.39
C CYS A 113 -11.30 1.45 4.19
N SER A 114 -12.45 1.67 4.82
CA SER A 114 -12.74 2.90 5.58
C SER A 114 -11.80 3.06 6.79
N ASN A 115 -11.51 1.97 7.48
CA ASN A 115 -10.60 1.93 8.63
C ASN A 115 -9.12 1.82 8.21
N GLY A 116 -8.81 1.87 6.91
CA GLY A 116 -7.45 1.76 6.38
C GLY A 116 -7.29 0.59 5.43
N PHE A 117 -6.06 0.42 4.93
CA PHE A 117 -5.76 -0.51 3.85
C PHE A 117 -4.33 -1.05 3.96
N LEU A 118 -4.13 -2.25 3.43
CA LEU A 118 -2.82 -2.87 3.28
C LEU A 118 -2.61 -3.26 1.81
N PHE A 119 -1.60 -2.70 1.16
CA PHE A 119 -1.19 -3.12 -0.18
C PHE A 119 -0.20 -4.28 -0.12
N ASP A 120 -0.56 -5.42 -0.72
CA ASP A 120 0.28 -6.60 -0.84
C ASP A 120 0.75 -6.77 -2.28
N GLY A 121 2.05 -6.51 -2.51
CA GLY A 121 2.65 -6.62 -3.84
C GLY A 121 2.40 -5.43 -4.75
N PHE A 122 2.07 -4.26 -4.19
CA PHE A 122 1.99 -2.97 -4.86
C PHE A 122 2.40 -1.85 -3.89
N PRO A 123 3.13 -0.81 -4.33
CA PRO A 123 3.69 -0.64 -5.67
C PRO A 123 4.90 -1.55 -5.91
N ARG A 124 5.28 -1.72 -7.19
CA ARG A 124 6.45 -2.51 -7.62
C ARG A 124 7.48 -1.71 -8.39
N THR A 125 7.16 -0.50 -8.83
CA THR A 125 8.04 0.44 -9.53
C THR A 125 7.94 1.82 -8.87
N ILE A 126 8.94 2.68 -9.08
CA ILE A 126 8.91 4.08 -8.60
C ILE A 126 7.69 4.83 -9.15
N ASN A 127 7.40 4.67 -10.45
CA ASN A 127 6.25 5.30 -11.10
C ASN A 127 4.92 4.89 -10.46
N GLN A 128 4.76 3.61 -10.10
CA GLN A 128 3.59 3.15 -9.35
C GLN A 128 3.54 3.75 -7.94
N GLY A 129 4.70 3.90 -7.28
CA GLY A 129 4.82 4.57 -5.99
C GLY A 129 4.32 6.01 -6.04
N GLU A 130 4.79 6.81 -6.99
CA GLU A 130 4.35 8.20 -7.18
C GLU A 130 2.85 8.30 -7.52
N GLN A 131 2.35 7.42 -8.38
CA GLN A 131 0.92 7.36 -8.70
C GLN A 131 0.08 7.00 -7.48
N LEU A 132 0.54 6.08 -6.63
CA LEU A 132 -0.14 5.73 -5.39
C LEU A 132 -0.21 6.93 -4.44
N GLU A 133 0.89 7.63 -4.23
CA GLU A 133 0.92 8.81 -3.35
C GLU A 133 -0.09 9.88 -3.83
N ARG A 134 -0.11 10.20 -5.13
CA ARG A 134 -1.09 11.14 -5.71
C ARG A 134 -2.54 10.66 -5.52
N LEU A 135 -2.78 9.36 -5.71
CA LEU A 135 -4.11 8.78 -5.50
C LEU A 135 -4.55 8.92 -4.03
N LEU A 136 -3.65 8.63 -3.08
CA LEU A 136 -3.95 8.75 -1.65
C LEU A 136 -4.20 10.20 -1.26
N GLU A 137 -3.38 11.14 -1.74
CA GLU A 137 -3.56 12.58 -1.52
C GLU A 137 -4.93 13.06 -2.02
N SER A 138 -5.33 12.68 -3.24
CA SER A 138 -6.64 13.03 -3.80
C SER A 138 -7.82 12.53 -2.96
N LYS A 139 -7.61 11.49 -2.14
CA LYS A 139 -8.59 10.90 -1.23
C LYS A 139 -8.38 11.32 0.23
N GLN A 140 -7.51 12.31 0.50
CA GLN A 140 -7.15 12.76 1.86
C GLN A 140 -6.69 11.59 2.75
N LYS A 141 -5.98 10.63 2.16
CA LYS A 141 -5.36 9.48 2.81
C LYS A 141 -3.84 9.60 2.70
N ARG A 142 -3.11 8.89 3.55
CA ARG A 142 -1.64 8.83 3.54
C ARG A 142 -1.17 7.43 3.89
N LEU A 143 0.06 7.09 3.56
CA LEU A 143 0.72 5.89 4.09
C LEU A 143 1.22 6.16 5.51
N ASP A 144 1.06 5.15 6.37
CA ASP A 144 1.67 5.13 7.71
C ASP A 144 3.01 4.39 7.68
N ALA A 145 3.10 3.26 6.98
CA ALA A 145 4.32 2.45 6.95
C ALA A 145 4.50 1.67 5.65
N VAL A 146 5.76 1.47 5.27
CA VAL A 146 6.22 0.58 4.20
C VAL A 146 7.16 -0.46 4.80
N LEU A 147 6.70 -1.71 4.86
CA LEU A 147 7.46 -2.82 5.41
C LEU A 147 8.14 -3.60 4.28
N GLU A 148 9.46 -3.66 4.30
CA GLU A 148 10.24 -4.51 3.40
C GLU A 148 10.55 -5.85 4.05
N TYR A 149 10.22 -6.94 3.37
CA TYR A 149 10.48 -8.31 3.78
C TYR A 149 11.74 -8.82 3.09
N ALA A 150 12.89 -8.54 3.68
CA ALA A 150 14.19 -8.91 3.14
C ALA A 150 14.48 -10.40 3.42
N ILE A 151 14.90 -11.13 2.39
CA ILE A 151 15.27 -12.54 2.51
C ILE A 151 16.22 -12.93 1.37
N PRO A 152 17.26 -13.75 1.62
CA PRO A 152 18.14 -14.25 0.57
C PRO A 152 17.39 -15.10 -0.48
N ASP A 153 17.74 -14.89 -1.75
CA ASP A 153 17.11 -15.57 -2.90
C ASP A 153 17.16 -17.10 -2.81
N GLU A 154 18.25 -17.65 -2.24
CA GLU A 154 18.43 -19.10 -2.05
C GLU A 154 17.36 -19.74 -1.16
N LEU A 155 16.76 -18.96 -0.25
CA LEU A 155 15.68 -19.43 0.62
C LEU A 155 14.31 -19.36 -0.07
N LEU A 156 14.16 -18.54 -1.12
CA LEU A 156 12.89 -18.29 -1.80
C LEU A 156 12.46 -19.46 -2.68
N LYS A 157 13.41 -20.17 -3.30
CA LYS A 157 13.11 -21.29 -4.20
C LYS A 157 12.29 -22.37 -3.50
N ARG A 158 12.74 -22.80 -2.32
CA ARG A 158 12.01 -23.79 -1.50
C ARG A 158 10.62 -23.27 -1.11
N ARG A 159 10.55 -22.02 -0.66
CA ARG A 159 9.29 -21.38 -0.20
C ARG A 159 8.23 -21.24 -1.30
N ILE A 160 8.64 -21.02 -2.55
CA ILE A 160 7.71 -20.89 -3.68
C ILE A 160 7.25 -22.26 -4.16
N LEU A 161 8.18 -23.19 -4.33
CA LEU A 161 7.85 -24.52 -4.85
C LEU A 161 7.02 -25.35 -3.87
N GLY A 162 7.11 -25.11 -2.56
CA GLY A 162 6.29 -25.80 -1.55
C GLY A 162 4.98 -25.10 -1.18
N ARG A 163 4.57 -24.02 -1.88
CA ARG A 163 3.39 -23.23 -1.55
C ARG A 163 2.08 -23.92 -1.96
N LEU A 164 1.11 -23.88 -1.05
CA LEU A 164 -0.27 -24.33 -1.25
C LEU A 164 -1.23 -23.17 -0.99
N ILE A 165 -2.33 -23.07 -1.74
CA ILE A 165 -3.31 -21.99 -1.62
C ILE A 165 -4.73 -22.54 -1.60
N HIS A 166 -5.55 -21.95 -0.75
CA HIS A 166 -6.99 -22.11 -0.81
C HIS A 166 -7.60 -21.06 -1.74
N LYS A 167 -8.08 -21.50 -2.91
CA LYS A 167 -8.49 -20.63 -4.03
C LYS A 167 -9.54 -19.59 -3.67
N GLN A 168 -10.55 -19.96 -2.88
CA GLN A 168 -11.67 -19.09 -2.52
C GLN A 168 -11.26 -17.98 -1.55
N SER A 169 -10.36 -18.27 -0.63
CA SER A 169 -9.98 -17.33 0.43
C SER A 169 -8.65 -16.61 0.20
N GLY A 170 -7.80 -17.14 -0.68
CA GLY A 170 -6.42 -16.68 -0.84
C GLY A 170 -5.46 -17.10 0.29
N ARG A 171 -5.94 -17.83 1.32
CA ARG A 171 -5.07 -18.35 2.39
C ARG A 171 -3.95 -19.20 1.82
N THR A 172 -2.75 -19.02 2.36
CA THR A 172 -1.51 -19.64 1.89
C THR A 172 -0.92 -20.54 2.98
N TYR A 173 -0.49 -21.72 2.56
CA TYR A 173 0.20 -22.72 3.36
C TYR A 173 1.50 -23.11 2.68
N HIS A 174 2.32 -23.88 3.37
CA HIS A 174 3.55 -24.42 2.83
C HIS A 174 3.80 -25.82 3.39
N GLU A 175 4.17 -26.78 2.55
CA GLU A 175 4.35 -28.18 2.94
C GLU A 175 5.30 -28.38 4.14
N GLU A 176 6.39 -27.62 4.20
CA GLU A 176 7.36 -27.65 5.31
C GLU A 176 7.19 -26.53 6.35
N PHE A 177 7.11 -25.26 5.93
CA PHE A 177 7.25 -24.11 6.85
C PHE A 177 5.94 -23.65 7.51
N ASN A 178 4.79 -23.99 6.93
CA ASN A 178 3.46 -23.66 7.45
C ASN A 178 2.45 -24.69 6.94
N PRO A 179 2.60 -25.97 7.32
CA PRO A 179 1.76 -27.04 6.80
C PRO A 179 0.31 -26.85 7.27
N PRO A 180 -0.67 -27.19 6.43
CA PRO A 180 -2.05 -27.30 6.92
C PRO A 180 -2.15 -28.40 7.99
N LYS A 181 -3.13 -28.29 8.89
CA LYS A 181 -3.41 -29.30 9.92
C LYS A 181 -3.73 -30.66 9.30
N GLU A 182 -4.45 -30.64 8.19
CA GLU A 182 -4.74 -31.80 7.36
C GLU A 182 -4.13 -31.61 5.97
N SER A 183 -3.47 -32.65 5.46
CA SER A 183 -2.77 -32.58 4.18
C SER A 183 -3.69 -32.15 3.04
N MET A 184 -3.29 -31.11 2.29
CA MET A 184 -4.03 -30.54 1.16
C MET A 184 -5.43 -30.01 1.51
N LYS A 185 -5.67 -29.66 2.77
CA LYS A 185 -6.94 -29.11 3.25
C LYS A 185 -6.77 -27.75 3.90
N ASP A 186 -7.68 -26.84 3.62
CA ASP A 186 -7.72 -25.55 4.29
C ASP A 186 -8.17 -25.71 5.75
N ASP A 187 -7.42 -25.14 6.69
CA ASP A 187 -7.64 -25.29 8.13
C ASP A 187 -8.97 -24.72 8.63
N VAL A 188 -9.60 -23.83 7.85
CA VAL A 188 -10.83 -23.13 8.24
C VAL A 188 -12.06 -23.76 7.58
N THR A 189 -11.98 -24.09 6.29
CA THR A 189 -13.14 -24.59 5.53
C THR A 189 -13.11 -26.09 5.28
N GLY A 190 -11.95 -26.76 5.42
CA GLY A 190 -11.77 -28.16 5.02
C GLY A 190 -11.82 -28.37 3.50
N GLU A 191 -11.81 -27.29 2.71
CA GLU A 191 -11.77 -27.35 1.25
C GLU A 191 -10.36 -27.69 0.76
N THR A 192 -10.24 -28.12 -0.50
CA THR A 192 -8.97 -28.57 -1.06
C THR A 192 -8.02 -27.40 -1.35
N LEU A 193 -6.75 -27.58 -1.01
CA LEU A 193 -5.66 -26.67 -1.40
C LEU A 193 -5.12 -27.03 -2.79
N GLU A 194 -4.64 -26.02 -3.51
CA GLU A 194 -4.00 -26.19 -4.82
C GLU A 194 -2.64 -25.49 -4.89
N ARG A 195 -1.78 -25.93 -5.81
CA ARG A 195 -0.55 -25.23 -6.16
C ARG A 195 -0.86 -24.22 -7.26
N ARG A 196 -0.16 -23.08 -7.28
CA ARG A 196 -0.31 -22.15 -8.40
C ARG A 196 0.41 -22.69 -9.63
N SER A 197 -0.18 -22.46 -10.79
CA SER A 197 0.43 -22.82 -12.08
C SER A 197 1.70 -22.02 -12.39
N ASP A 198 1.86 -20.84 -11.76
CA ASP A 198 2.98 -19.92 -11.95
C ASP A 198 4.09 -20.05 -10.88
N ASP A 199 4.03 -21.09 -10.04
CA ASP A 199 5.05 -21.43 -9.04
C ASP A 199 6.06 -22.44 -9.60
N THR A 200 6.79 -22.02 -10.65
CA THR A 200 7.88 -22.76 -11.29
C THR A 200 9.24 -22.13 -10.99
N THR A 201 10.33 -22.86 -11.22
CA THR A 201 11.69 -22.30 -11.02
C THR A 201 11.97 -21.18 -12.02
N GLU A 202 11.52 -21.35 -13.26
CA GLU A 202 11.70 -20.42 -14.36
C GLU A 202 10.96 -19.11 -14.09
N THR A 203 9.68 -19.20 -13.71
CA THR A 203 8.86 -18.04 -13.35
C THR A 203 9.38 -17.37 -12.07
N LEU A 204 9.90 -18.13 -11.10
CA LEU A 204 10.55 -17.55 -9.92
C LEU A 204 11.77 -16.72 -10.31
N ASN A 205 12.69 -17.27 -11.11
CA ASN A 205 13.89 -16.55 -11.54
C ASN A 205 13.53 -15.27 -12.29
N ALA A 206 12.55 -15.33 -13.20
CA ALA A 206 12.04 -14.16 -13.91
C ALA A 206 11.46 -13.09 -12.96
N ARG A 207 10.72 -13.51 -11.93
CA ARG A 207 10.15 -12.61 -10.92
C ARG A 207 11.22 -12.01 -10.01
N LEU A 208 12.24 -12.77 -9.62
CA LEU A 208 13.36 -12.25 -8.83
C LEU A 208 14.15 -11.21 -9.61
N ASN A 209 14.48 -11.50 -10.87
CA ASN A 209 15.14 -10.53 -11.74
C ASN A 209 14.31 -9.24 -11.88
N THR A 210 13.00 -9.37 -12.10
CA THR A 210 12.09 -8.22 -12.16
C THR A 210 12.05 -7.45 -10.85
N TYR A 211 11.97 -8.14 -9.71
CA TYR A 211 11.98 -7.54 -8.37
C TYR A 211 13.26 -6.73 -8.13
N HIS A 212 14.43 -7.34 -8.36
CA HIS A 212 15.72 -6.67 -8.15
C HIS A 212 15.91 -5.47 -9.07
N LYS A 213 15.43 -5.56 -10.32
CA LYS A 213 15.55 -4.48 -11.31
C LYS A 213 14.59 -3.32 -11.07
N GLN A 214 13.34 -3.60 -10.69
CA GLN A 214 12.27 -2.60 -10.70
C GLN A 214 11.73 -2.25 -9.31
N THR A 215 11.73 -3.21 -8.38
CA THR A 215 11.17 -3.03 -7.03
C THR A 215 12.23 -2.65 -6.01
N THR A 216 13.47 -3.11 -6.11
CA THR A 216 14.53 -2.66 -5.20
C THR A 216 14.72 -1.14 -5.18
N PRO A 217 14.70 -0.42 -6.32
CA PRO A 217 14.76 1.05 -6.32
C PRO A 217 13.60 1.74 -5.58
N LEU A 218 12.44 1.10 -5.48
CA LEU A 218 11.28 1.62 -4.74
C LEU A 218 11.54 1.67 -3.22
N ILE A 219 12.42 0.81 -2.72
CA ILE A 219 12.80 0.81 -1.30
C ILE A 219 13.49 2.13 -0.95
N ASP A 220 14.43 2.57 -1.78
CA ASP A 220 15.13 3.84 -1.58
C ASP A 220 14.16 5.04 -1.67
N PHE A 221 13.18 4.97 -2.58
CA PHE A 221 12.12 5.96 -2.70
C PHE A 221 11.33 6.14 -1.39
N TYR A 222 10.95 5.05 -0.71
CA TYR A 222 10.22 5.14 0.56
C TYR A 222 11.12 5.41 1.77
N ARG A 223 12.39 4.99 1.72
CA ARG A 223 13.38 5.32 2.76
C ARG A 223 13.63 6.82 2.85
N LYS A 224 13.78 7.49 1.71
CA LYS A 224 13.92 8.97 1.66
C LYS A 224 12.70 9.72 2.23
N ARG A 225 11.54 9.05 2.30
CA ARG A 225 10.29 9.59 2.85
C ARG A 225 10.08 9.27 4.33
N ASN A 226 11.01 8.58 4.98
CA ASN A 226 10.89 8.13 6.36
C ASN A 226 9.63 7.27 6.60
N LEU A 227 9.23 6.46 5.62
CA LEU A 227 8.12 5.51 5.74
C LEU A 227 8.59 4.04 5.75
N HIS A 228 9.85 3.79 5.40
CA HIS A 228 10.37 2.44 5.19
C HIS A 228 11.04 1.86 6.42
N LYS A 229 10.80 0.57 6.66
CA LYS A 229 11.63 -0.28 7.52
C LYS A 229 11.78 -1.67 6.93
N SER A 230 12.96 -2.25 7.10
CA SER A 230 13.27 -3.61 6.66
C SER A 230 13.11 -4.62 7.80
N ILE A 231 12.61 -5.81 7.47
CA ILE A 231 12.37 -6.94 8.36
C ILE A 231 13.07 -8.15 7.75
N ASP A 232 13.83 -8.88 8.58
CA ASP A 232 14.42 -10.16 8.19
C ASP A 232 13.34 -11.25 8.11
N ALA A 233 12.88 -11.53 6.89
CA ALA A 233 11.82 -12.48 6.61
C ALA A 233 12.30 -13.94 6.58
N SER A 234 13.58 -14.21 6.87
CA SER A 234 14.09 -15.57 7.05
C SER A 234 13.69 -16.19 8.39
N GLN A 235 13.31 -15.36 9.37
CA GLN A 235 12.93 -15.75 10.73
C GLN A 235 11.56 -16.48 10.79
N LYS A 236 11.19 -16.94 11.98
CA LYS A 236 9.92 -17.64 12.20
C LYS A 236 8.75 -16.70 11.92
N VAL A 237 7.65 -17.26 11.41
CA VAL A 237 6.44 -16.52 11.01
C VAL A 237 5.91 -15.60 12.14
N ASN A 238 5.99 -16.04 13.39
CA ASN A 238 5.56 -15.22 14.54
C ASN A 238 6.52 -14.09 14.88
N ASP A 239 7.83 -14.31 14.76
CA ASP A 239 8.83 -13.29 15.07
C ASP A 239 8.76 -12.14 14.03
N VAL A 240 8.60 -12.51 12.75
CA VAL A 240 8.35 -11.55 11.65
C VAL A 240 7.05 -10.77 11.87
N TYR A 241 6.01 -11.43 12.38
CA TYR A 241 4.73 -10.79 12.67
C TYR A 241 4.85 -9.76 13.81
N GLN A 242 5.50 -10.11 14.92
CA GLN A 242 5.69 -9.19 16.05
C GLN A 242 6.50 -7.96 15.63
N GLN A 243 7.61 -8.16 14.91
CA GLN A 243 8.39 -7.04 14.34
C GLN A 243 7.53 -6.15 13.43
N SER A 244 6.66 -6.75 12.60
CA SER A 244 5.77 -5.98 11.74
C SER A 244 4.78 -5.11 12.53
N LEU A 245 4.25 -5.64 13.64
CA LEU A 245 3.35 -4.88 14.53
C LEU A 245 4.09 -3.70 15.17
N GLU A 246 5.23 -3.97 15.81
CA GLU A 246 6.04 -2.96 16.48
C GLU A 246 6.39 -1.80 15.54
N ILE A 247 6.84 -2.12 14.33
CA ILE A 247 7.21 -1.11 13.33
C ILE A 247 6.01 -0.25 12.93
N VAL A 248 4.86 -0.88 12.64
CA VAL A 248 3.65 -0.15 12.23
C VAL A 248 3.18 0.77 13.35
N ASP A 249 3.14 0.28 14.59
CA ASP A 249 2.73 1.09 15.74
C ASP A 249 3.70 2.23 16.02
N ASP A 250 5.00 2.04 15.80
CA ASP A 250 5.99 3.09 15.98
C ASP A 250 5.89 4.17 14.91
N PHE A 251 5.68 3.83 13.64
CA PHE A 251 5.42 4.83 12.60
C PHE A 251 4.15 5.63 12.85
N ARG A 252 3.10 4.96 13.37
CA ARG A 252 1.81 5.62 13.67
C ARG A 252 1.90 6.62 14.83
N LYS A 253 2.91 6.49 15.71
CA LYS A 253 3.20 7.45 16.79
C LYS A 253 3.99 8.68 16.29
N GLN A 254 4.63 8.63 15.12
CA GLN A 254 5.46 9.72 14.63
C GLN A 254 4.61 10.89 14.07
N PRO A 255 4.93 12.14 14.40
CA PRO A 255 4.25 13.29 13.83
C PRO A 255 4.57 13.47 12.34
N SER A 256 3.56 13.16 11.52
CA SER A 256 3.27 13.72 10.19
C SER A 256 4.31 13.50 9.08
N TYR A 257 4.08 12.43 8.31
CA TYR A 257 4.29 12.36 6.86
C TYR A 257 4.20 13.74 6.17
N LYS A 258 5.23 14.11 5.39
CA LYS A 258 5.16 15.19 4.40
C LYS A 258 4.65 14.57 3.10
N PRO A 259 3.48 14.99 2.57
CA PRO A 259 3.07 14.67 1.21
C PRO A 259 4.19 15.02 0.23
N LEU A 260 4.20 14.35 -0.94
CA LEU A 260 5.01 14.80 -2.08
C LEU A 260 4.83 16.32 -2.21
N SER A 261 5.87 17.10 -1.91
CA SER A 261 5.97 18.41 -2.52
C SER A 261 5.91 18.13 -4.02
N VAL A 262 5.01 18.81 -4.72
CA VAL A 262 5.07 18.88 -6.17
C VAL A 262 6.40 19.56 -6.47
N ASP A 263 7.46 18.77 -6.63
CA ASP A 263 8.74 19.29 -7.07
C ASP A 263 8.53 19.78 -8.50
N GLU A 264 8.80 21.07 -8.66
CA GLU A 264 8.69 21.89 -9.88
C GLU A 264 9.66 21.45 -10.98
N GLU A 265 9.80 20.16 -11.26
CA GLU A 265 10.61 19.66 -12.38
C GLU A 265 9.74 19.27 -13.56
N GLN A 266 9.11 20.28 -14.16
CA GLN A 266 8.93 20.44 -15.61
C GLN A 266 8.27 21.80 -15.90
N GLY A 267 9.03 22.88 -15.73
CA GLY A 267 8.61 24.21 -16.13
C GLY A 267 9.79 25.17 -16.08
N SER A 268 10.20 25.66 -17.24
CA SER A 268 11.17 26.75 -17.43
C SER A 268 11.19 27.74 -16.25
N VAL A 269 12.33 27.86 -15.56
CA VAL A 269 12.55 28.88 -14.53
C VAL A 269 12.38 30.26 -15.18
N ARG A 270 11.26 30.93 -14.89
CA ARG A 270 11.07 32.34 -15.23
C ARG A 270 11.39 33.17 -14.00
N GLN A 271 12.44 33.98 -14.08
CA GLN A 271 12.73 34.97 -13.03
C GLN A 271 11.56 35.95 -12.92
N MET A 272 11.08 36.20 -11.70
CA MET A 272 10.05 37.18 -11.38
C MET A 272 10.63 38.25 -10.46
N GLU A 273 10.35 39.52 -10.76
CA GLU A 273 10.58 40.62 -9.82
C GLU A 273 9.34 40.84 -8.97
N THR A 274 9.53 40.95 -7.66
CA THR A 274 8.47 41.23 -6.70
C THR A 274 8.73 42.57 -6.01
N SER A 275 7.76 43.47 -6.03
CA SER A 275 7.78 44.69 -5.24
C SER A 275 6.61 44.71 -4.25
N VAL A 276 6.85 45.28 -3.07
CA VAL A 276 5.86 45.43 -2.00
C VAL A 276 5.65 46.91 -1.75
N GLU A 277 4.42 47.38 -1.94
CA GLU A 277 4.01 48.75 -1.64
C GLU A 277 3.05 48.72 -0.44
N ARG A 278 3.32 49.56 0.57
CA ARG A 278 2.46 49.73 1.74
C ARG A 278 1.58 50.97 1.54
N ASN A 279 0.28 50.81 1.73
CA ASN A 279 -0.65 51.93 1.77
C ASN A 279 -0.91 52.31 3.23
N ASP A 280 -0.36 53.45 3.63
CA ASP A 280 -0.43 53.90 5.03
C ASP A 280 -1.81 54.47 5.43
N PHE A 281 -2.74 54.61 4.47
CA PHE A 281 -4.09 55.13 4.74
C PHE A 281 -5.11 54.06 5.13
N ASP A 282 -4.93 52.83 4.66
CA ASP A 282 -5.84 51.70 4.93
C ASP A 282 -5.11 50.46 5.51
N GLU A 283 -3.83 50.62 5.86
CA GLU A 283 -2.93 49.59 6.37
C GLU A 283 -2.78 48.36 5.45
N THR A 284 -3.10 48.48 4.17
CA THR A 284 -2.98 47.38 3.22
C THR A 284 -1.57 47.28 2.62
N LEU A 285 -1.12 46.05 2.38
CA LEU A 285 0.12 45.74 1.67
C LEU A 285 -0.23 45.17 0.29
N THR A 286 0.23 45.84 -0.75
CA THR A 286 0.05 45.40 -2.14
C THR A 286 1.34 44.76 -2.62
N ILE A 287 1.29 43.49 -3.00
CA ILE A 287 2.41 42.75 -3.57
C ILE A 287 2.21 42.65 -5.08
N LYS A 288 3.15 43.19 -5.86
CA LYS A 288 3.14 43.13 -7.32
C LYS A 288 4.27 42.22 -7.79
N THR A 289 3.93 41.21 -8.60
CA THR A 289 4.91 40.32 -9.24
C THR A 289 4.86 40.50 -10.75
N LYS A 290 6.01 40.68 -11.40
CA LYS A 290 6.11 40.74 -12.87
C LYS A 290 7.18 39.78 -13.40
N PRO A 291 6.93 39.10 -14.54
CA PRO A 291 7.95 38.31 -15.21
C PRO A 291 8.98 39.24 -15.87
N ILE A 292 10.27 38.89 -15.77
CA ILE A 292 11.39 39.74 -16.25
C ILE A 292 11.43 39.89 -17.79
N ASN A 293 10.60 39.19 -18.56
CA ASN A 293 10.43 39.43 -20.00
C ASN A 293 8.97 39.35 -20.46
N ASN A 294 8.46 40.51 -20.88
CA ASN A 294 7.24 40.86 -21.62
C ASN A 294 5.92 40.06 -21.42
N GLN A 295 4.96 40.80 -20.82
CA GLN A 295 3.49 40.80 -20.99
C GLN A 295 2.70 39.50 -20.76
N ILE A 296 1.84 39.53 -19.72
CA ILE A 296 0.37 39.34 -19.77
C ILE A 296 -0.21 39.81 -18.42
N GLU A 297 -1.26 40.61 -18.44
CA GLU A 297 -2.07 41.02 -17.28
C GLU A 297 -3.10 39.92 -16.94
N VAL A 298 -3.27 39.62 -15.65
CA VAL A 298 -4.42 38.82 -15.15
C VAL A 298 -5.10 39.62 -14.06
N ASP A 299 -6.36 39.98 -14.31
CA ASP A 299 -7.27 40.66 -13.37
C ASP A 299 -7.77 39.66 -12.31
N THR A 300 -7.50 39.96 -11.03
CA THR A 300 -7.92 39.15 -9.88
C THR A 300 -8.99 39.84 -9.03
N SER A 301 -9.91 40.57 -9.66
CA SER A 301 -11.04 41.20 -8.98
C SER A 301 -12.08 40.25 -8.36
N SER A 302 -11.81 38.94 -8.21
CA SER A 302 -12.69 38.05 -7.45
C SER A 302 -12.01 36.83 -6.83
N LEU A 303 -11.32 36.99 -5.70
CA LEU A 303 -11.09 35.89 -4.77
C LEU A 303 -11.33 36.34 -3.32
N SER A 304 -12.46 35.90 -2.78
CA SER A 304 -12.88 36.16 -1.40
C SER A 304 -12.51 35.00 -0.45
N LYS A 305 -12.18 35.38 0.79
CA LYS A 305 -12.13 34.57 2.03
C LYS A 305 -11.27 33.29 2.03
N ASN A 306 -9.94 33.47 1.99
CA ASN A 306 -8.98 32.66 2.76
C ASN A 306 -7.61 33.36 2.88
N PHE A 307 -7.66 34.66 3.19
CA PHE A 307 -6.49 35.54 3.18
C PHE A 307 -5.45 35.20 4.26
N LEU A 308 -5.87 34.61 5.38
CA LEU A 308 -4.99 34.40 6.54
C LEU A 308 -4.03 33.20 6.40
N PHE A 309 -4.41 32.16 5.65
CA PHE A 309 -3.55 30.98 5.47
C PHE A 309 -2.44 31.25 4.44
N VAL A 310 -2.79 31.94 3.35
CA VAL A 310 -1.85 32.34 2.31
C VAL A 310 -0.88 33.40 2.87
N TYR A 311 -1.38 34.39 3.61
CA TYR A 311 -0.55 35.41 4.24
C TYR A 311 0.48 34.80 5.20
N ASN A 312 0.09 33.89 6.09
CA ASN A 312 1.03 33.29 7.04
C ASN A 312 2.08 32.39 6.36
N SER A 313 1.69 31.69 5.28
CA SER A 313 2.61 30.82 4.53
C SER A 313 3.62 31.63 3.72
N VAL A 314 3.18 32.72 3.08
CA VAL A 314 4.05 33.61 2.31
C VAL A 314 4.97 34.40 3.24
N THR A 315 4.46 34.93 4.35
CA THR A 315 5.28 35.68 5.32
C THR A 315 6.36 34.81 5.97
N ALA A 316 6.06 33.54 6.25
CA ALA A 316 7.05 32.60 6.79
C ALA A 316 8.20 32.33 5.80
N VAL A 317 7.88 32.14 4.52
CA VAL A 317 8.87 31.89 3.46
C VAL A 317 9.73 33.13 3.20
N LEU A 318 9.15 34.33 3.25
CA LEU A 318 9.89 35.57 3.04
C LEU A 318 10.83 35.90 4.21
N ARG A 319 10.45 35.56 5.45
CA ARG A 319 11.27 35.74 6.65
C ARG A 319 12.44 34.75 6.69
N ASP A 320 12.23 33.48 6.31
CA ASP A 320 13.29 32.46 6.21
C ASP A 320 14.32 32.79 5.12
N ARG A 321 13.94 33.59 4.12
CA ARG A 321 14.82 34.04 3.04
C ARG A 321 15.41 35.44 3.25
N GLY A 322 15.12 36.09 4.38
CA GLY A 322 15.62 37.42 4.72
C GLY A 322 15.14 38.54 3.78
N ILE A 323 14.01 38.32 3.10
CA ILE A 323 13.43 39.26 2.13
C ILE A 323 12.57 40.31 2.84
N ILE A 324 11.99 39.94 4.00
CA ILE A 324 11.32 40.82 4.98
C ILE A 324 11.69 40.40 6.40
#